data_AF-A0A396KIA7-F1
#
_entry.id   AF-A0A396KIA7-F1
#
_cell.length_a   1.000
_cell.length_b   1.000
_cell.length_c   1.000
_cell.angle_alpha   90.00
_cell.angle_beta   90.00
_cell.angle_gamma   90.00
#
_symmetry.space_group_name_H-M   'P 1'
#
loop_
_entity.id
_entity.type
_entity.pdbx_description
1 polymer ?
#
loop_
_entity_poly.entity_id
_entity_poly.type
_entity_poly.pdbx_seq_one_letter_code
_entity_poly.pdbx_strand_id
1 'polypeptide(L)'
;MSINELLNDLKETYSFSSVTCSQKPGDAMTDFVFYLTQDQITKVIEKASRLNSIVESCANMISICEPELKDTLMATTLRCVGANELHIRTCDSMIKMLIQSLFD
;
A
#
# COMPACT_ATOMS: atom_id res chain seq x y z
N MET A 1 5.82 3.76 -15.93
CA MET A 1 4.43 4.10 -15.56
C MET A 1 4.53 5.17 -14.49
N SER A 2 3.75 6.24 -14.61
CA SER A 2 3.69 7.27 -13.56
C SER A 2 2.91 6.74 -12.36
N ILE A 3 3.16 7.31 -11.18
CA ILE A 3 2.43 6.93 -9.96
C ILE A 3 0.91 7.12 -10.13
N ASN A 4 0.48 8.19 -10.82
CA ASN A 4 -0.94 8.47 -11.06
C ASN A 4 -1.60 7.42 -11.96
N GLU A 5 -0.91 6.93 -13.00
CA GLU A 5 -1.40 5.83 -13.83
C GLU A 5 -1.56 4.55 -13.02
N LEU A 6 -0.59 4.24 -12.15
CA LEU A 6 -0.66 3.09 -11.26
C LEU A 6 -1.84 3.20 -10.28
N LEU A 7 -2.07 4.37 -9.68
CA LEU A 7 -3.18 4.55 -8.74
C LEU A 7 -4.54 4.46 -9.44
N ASN A 8 -4.65 4.93 -10.69
CA ASN A 8 -5.86 4.75 -11.48
C ASN A 8 -6.10 3.27 -11.83
N ASP A 9 -5.07 2.54 -12.23
CA ASP A 9 -5.13 1.08 -12.49
C ASP A 9 -5.62 0.33 -11.24
N LEU A 10 -5.05 0.62 -10.07
CA LEU A 10 -5.46 0.02 -8.80
C LEU A 10 -6.88 0.41 -8.40
N LYS A 11 -7.27 1.67 -8.61
CA LYS A 11 -8.63 2.16 -8.33
C LYS A 11 -9.67 1.39 -9.15
N GLU A 12 -9.42 1.21 -10.45
CA GLU A 12 -10.32 0.49 -11.34
C GLU A 12 -10.34 -1.01 -11.02
N THR A 13 -9.17 -1.63 -10.88
CA THR A 13 -9.03 -3.07 -10.63
C THR A 13 -9.75 -3.51 -9.36
N TYR A 14 -9.57 -2.76 -8.27
CA TYR A 14 -10.15 -3.10 -6.97
C TYR A 14 -11.45 -2.36 -6.68
N SER A 15 -11.93 -1.50 -7.59
CA SER A 15 -13.12 -0.67 -7.41
C SER A 15 -13.08 0.17 -6.13
N PHE A 16 -11.95 0.86 -5.90
CA PHE A 16 -11.84 1.82 -4.79
C PHE A 16 -12.67 3.08 -5.07
N SER A 17 -13.31 3.64 -4.05
CA SER A 17 -14.16 4.84 -4.21
C SER A 17 -13.32 6.04 -4.66
N SER A 18 -12.15 6.19 -4.06
CA SER A 18 -11.17 7.21 -4.39
C SER A 18 -9.78 6.75 -3.94
N VAL A 19 -8.76 7.31 -4.57
CA VAL A 19 -7.36 7.10 -4.21
C VAL A 19 -6.66 8.45 -4.26
N THR A 20 -5.94 8.79 -3.19
CA THR A 20 -5.11 9.99 -3.14
C THR A 20 -3.70 9.63 -2.70
N CYS A 21 -2.72 10.41 -3.12
CA CYS A 21 -1.35 10.29 -2.65
C CYS A 21 -0.79 11.66 -2.29
N SER A 22 0.05 11.71 -1.27
CA SER A 22 0.81 12.88 -0.88
C SER A 22 2.21 12.47 -0.47
N GLN A 23 3.20 13.18 -0.97
CA GLN A 23 4.59 13.00 -0.58
C GLN A 23 5.09 14.31 0.03
N LYS A 24 5.74 14.24 1.19
CA LYS A 24 6.38 15.41 1.77
C LYS A 24 7.68 15.70 1.02
N PRO A 25 8.02 16.98 0.75
CA PRO A 25 9.29 17.31 0.11
C PRO A 25 10.48 16.74 0.90
N GLY A 26 11.34 15.97 0.23
CA GLY A 26 12.50 15.31 0.84
C GLY A 26 12.21 13.99 1.56
N ASP A 27 10.97 13.51 1.57
CA ASP A 27 10.58 12.23 2.16
C ASP A 27 10.69 11.12 1.11
N ALA A 28 11.40 10.04 1.45
CA ALA A 28 11.55 8.87 0.58
C ALA A 28 10.27 8.02 0.50
N MET A 29 9.28 8.31 1.36
CA MET A 29 8.00 7.63 1.39
C MET A 29 6.85 8.52 0.95
N THR A 30 5.88 7.88 0.30
CA THR A 30 4.62 8.48 -0.11
C THR A 30 3.52 7.96 0.81
N ASP A 31 2.64 8.86 1.26
CA ASP A 31 1.42 8.51 1.96
C ASP A 31 0.30 8.33 0.91
N PHE A 32 -0.23 7.11 0.81
CA PHE A 32 -1.35 6.74 -0.05
C PHE A 32 -2.61 6.53 0.79
N VAL A 33 -3.74 7.03 0.32
CA VAL A 33 -5.04 6.86 0.98
C VAL A 33 -6.03 6.25 0.00
N PHE A 34 -6.52 5.06 0.33
CA PHE A 34 -7.53 4.34 -0.43
C PHE A 34 -8.86 4.41 0.32
N TYR A 35 -9.91 4.85 -0.36
CA TYR A 35 -11.26 4.89 0.18
C TYR A 35 -12.00 3.60 -0.17
N LEU A 36 -12.25 2.81 0.87
CA LEU A 36 -12.77 1.45 0.79
C LEU A 36 -14.28 1.39 1.01
N THR A 37 -14.94 0.40 0.45
CA THR A 37 -16.29 0.00 0.83
C THR A 37 -16.25 -0.85 2.10
N GLN A 38 -17.40 -1.04 2.75
CA GLN A 38 -17.49 -1.85 3.97
C GLN A 38 -17.03 -3.31 3.75
N ASP A 39 -17.29 -3.88 2.58
CA ASP A 39 -16.81 -5.21 2.20
C ASP A 39 -15.28 -5.27 2.10
N GLN A 40 -14.68 -4.28 1.44
CA GLN A 40 -13.23 -4.13 1.31
C GLN A 40 -12.53 -3.95 2.67
N ILE A 41 -13.15 -3.21 3.60
CA ILE A 41 -12.62 -3.06 4.96
C ILE A 41 -12.59 -4.38 5.70
N THR A 42 -13.66 -5.18 5.58
CA THR A 42 -13.75 -6.49 6.23
C THR A 42 -12.60 -7.39 5.76
N LYS A 43 -12.35 -7.44 4.44
CA LYS A 43 -11.20 -8.14 3.85
C LYS A 43 -9.86 -7.63 4.39
N VAL A 44 -9.68 -6.32 4.48
CA VAL A 44 -8.44 -5.73 5.01
C VAL A 44 -8.25 -6.09 6.48
N ILE A 45 -9.30 -6.06 7.31
CA ILE A 45 -9.21 -6.44 8.73
C ILE A 45 -8.84 -7.91 8.89
N GLU A 46 -9.43 -8.81 8.10
CA GLU A 46 -9.08 -10.23 8.10
C GLU A 46 -7.60 -10.44 7.77
N LYS A 47 -7.09 -9.72 6.76
CA LYS A 47 -5.69 -9.78 6.34
C LYS A 47 -4.73 -8.98 7.23
N ALA A 48 -5.22 -8.01 8.01
CA ALA A 48 -4.40 -7.18 8.88
C ALA A 48 -3.67 -7.99 9.96
N SER A 49 -4.23 -9.14 10.36
CA SER A 49 -3.55 -10.10 11.24
C SER A 49 -2.21 -10.61 10.66
N ARG A 50 -2.06 -10.55 9.33
CA ARG A 50 -0.88 -11.01 8.58
C ARG A 50 -0.07 -9.84 8.02
N LEU A 51 -0.38 -8.61 8.41
CA LEU A 51 0.18 -7.40 7.81
C LEU A 51 1.71 -7.37 7.87
N ASN A 52 2.31 -7.70 9.02
CA ASN A 52 3.76 -7.72 9.17
C ASN A 52 4.41 -8.71 8.19
N SER A 53 3.83 -9.90 8.03
CA SER A 53 4.31 -10.90 7.07
C SER A 53 4.10 -10.47 5.62
N ILE A 54 3.05 -9.72 5.31
CA ILE A 54 2.82 -9.15 3.97
C ILE A 54 3.90 -8.11 3.66
N VAL A 55 4.13 -7.17 4.57
CA VAL A 55 5.16 -6.13 4.41
C VAL A 55 6.54 -6.77 4.24
N GLU A 56 6.89 -7.73 5.11
CA GLU A 56 8.16 -8.44 5.04
C GLU A 56 8.31 -9.23 3.72
N SER A 57 7.24 -9.88 3.25
CA SER A 57 7.25 -10.58 1.96
C SER A 57 7.46 -9.63 0.78
N CYS A 58 6.75 -8.50 0.75
CA CYS A 58 6.93 -7.48 -0.30
C CYS A 58 8.32 -6.87 -0.25
N ALA A 59 8.82 -6.55 0.95
CA ALA A 59 10.16 -5.99 1.14
C ALA A 59 11.24 -6.97 0.68
N ASN A 60 11.13 -8.25 1.04
CA ASN A 60 12.07 -9.28 0.61
C ASN A 60 12.07 -9.46 -0.91
N MET A 61 10.90 -9.39 -1.57
CA MET A 61 10.80 -9.53 -3.02
C MET A 61 11.53 -8.40 -3.77
N ILE A 62 11.41 -7.15 -3.30
CA ILE A 62 12.15 -6.02 -3.88
C ILE A 62 13.64 -6.08 -3.52
N SER A 63 13.96 -6.47 -2.29
CA SER A 63 15.34 -6.52 -1.79
C SER A 63 16.22 -7.52 -2.55
N ILE A 64 15.63 -8.48 -3.26
CA ILE A 64 16.37 -9.37 -4.18
C ILE A 64 17.04 -8.57 -5.31
N CYS A 65 16.36 -7.53 -5.80
CA CYS A 65 16.85 -6.68 -6.87
C CYS A 65 17.59 -5.44 -6.33
N GLU A 66 17.13 -4.90 -5.19
CA GLU A 66 17.63 -3.66 -4.60
C GLU A 66 17.79 -3.81 -3.07
N PRO A 67 18.85 -4.49 -2.60
CA PRO A 67 19.00 -4.85 -1.19
C PRO A 67 19.13 -3.64 -0.24
N GLU A 68 19.63 -2.52 -0.76
CA GLU A 68 19.78 -1.26 0.01
C GLU A 68 18.43 -0.64 0.41
N LEU A 69 17.34 -1.02 -0.27
CA LEU A 69 16.01 -0.51 0.05
C LEU A 69 15.34 -1.23 1.22
N LYS A 70 15.85 -2.39 1.65
CA LYS A 70 15.16 -3.27 2.62
C LYS A 70 14.68 -2.53 3.86
N ASP A 71 15.54 -1.77 4.52
CA ASP A 71 15.18 -1.06 5.75
C ASP A 71 14.13 0.03 5.51
N THR A 72 14.21 0.74 4.39
CA THR A 72 13.20 1.71 3.96
C THR A 72 11.86 1.04 3.70
N LEU A 73 11.85 -0.12 3.04
CA LEU A 73 10.64 -0.89 2.74
C LEU A 73 10.01 -1.44 4.02
N MET A 74 10.81 -1.85 5.00
CA MET A 74 10.36 -2.31 6.32
C MET A 74 9.76 -1.19 7.19
N ALA A 75 10.05 0.07 6.91
CA ALA A 75 9.39 1.21 7.54
C ALA A 75 8.01 1.53 6.92
N THR A 76 7.50 0.66 6.04
CA THR A 76 6.12 0.72 5.54
C THR A 76 5.12 0.64 6.68
N THR A 77 4.11 1.50 6.66
CA THR A 77 3.01 1.45 7.63
C THR A 77 1.67 1.31 6.94
N LEU A 78 0.79 0.51 7.55
CA LEU A 78 -0.59 0.34 7.12
C LEU A 78 -1.52 0.65 8.28
N ARG A 79 -2.50 1.53 8.05
CA ARG A 79 -3.44 1.99 9.08
C ARG A 79 -4.83 2.12 8.47
N CYS A 80 -5.81 1.48 9.11
CA CYS A 80 -7.21 1.80 8.86
C CYS A 80 -7.60 3.01 9.71
N VAL A 81 -8.09 4.06 9.08
CA VAL A 81 -8.49 5.31 9.74
C VAL A 81 -9.98 5.55 9.48
N GLY A 82 -10.69 5.94 10.53
CA GLY A 82 -12.13 6.20 10.44
C GLY A 82 -12.91 4.97 10.01
N ALA A 83 -13.98 5.20 9.24
CA ALA A 83 -14.91 4.15 8.83
C ALA A 83 -14.61 3.55 7.45
N ASN A 84 -13.67 4.12 6.67
CA ASN A 84 -13.46 3.70 5.28
C ASN A 84 -12.11 4.07 4.65
N GLU A 85 -11.11 4.47 5.41
CA GLU A 85 -9.83 4.89 4.85
C GLU A 85 -8.73 3.88 5.17
N LEU A 86 -8.01 3.44 4.14
CA LEU A 86 -6.78 2.68 4.28
C LEU A 86 -5.60 3.59 3.93
N HIS A 87 -4.81 3.92 4.94
CA HIS A 87 -3.60 4.72 4.84
C HIS A 87 -2.40 3.78 4.71
N ILE A 88 -1.67 3.87 3.61
CA ILE A 88 -0.45 3.12 3.35
C ILE A 88 0.69 4.12 3.17
N ARG A 89 1.69 4.09 4.04
CA ARG A 89 2.91 4.87 3.86
C ARG A 89 4.01 3.93 3.42
N THR A 90 4.53 4.12 2.21
CA THR A 90 5.53 3.22 1.62
C THR A 90 6.24 3.89 0.44
N CYS A 91 7.20 3.21 -0.17
CA CYS A 91 7.80 3.62 -1.43
C CYS A 91 6.88 3.26 -2.61
N ASP A 92 6.90 4.08 -3.67
CA ASP A 92 6.08 3.88 -4.87
C ASP A 92 6.23 2.49 -5.50
N SER A 93 7.41 1.87 -5.38
CA SER A 93 7.69 0.52 -5.89
C SER A 93 6.94 -0.61 -5.16
N MET A 94 6.51 -0.40 -3.90
CA MET A 94 5.79 -1.40 -3.10
C MET A 94 4.28 -1.36 -3.27
N ILE A 95 3.72 -0.20 -3.63
CA ILE A 95 2.28 0.06 -3.45
C ILE A 95 1.42 -0.97 -4.19
N LYS A 96 1.82 -1.35 -5.41
CA LYS A 96 1.11 -2.36 -6.22
C LYS A 96 1.07 -3.71 -5.52
N MET A 97 2.23 -4.20 -5.04
CA MET A 97 2.34 -5.51 -4.39
C MET A 97 1.60 -5.55 -3.06
N LEU A 98 1.63 -4.46 -2.28
CA LEU A 98 0.90 -4.37 -1.02
C LEU A 98 -0.61 -4.43 -1.26
N ILE A 99 -1.13 -3.66 -2.22
CA ILE A 99 -2.55 -3.68 -2.56
C ILE A 99 -2.97 -5.05 -3.08
N GLN A 100 -2.21 -5.65 -3.99
CA GLN A 100 -2.47 -7.01 -4.46
C GLN A 100 -2.50 -8.01 -3.30
N SER A 101 -1.52 -7.98 -2.40
CA SER A 101 -1.48 -8.90 -1.25
C SER A 101 -2.67 -8.72 -0.29
N LEU A 102 -3.21 -7.50 -0.19
CA LEU A 102 -4.35 -7.20 0.68
C LEU A 102 -5.69 -7.61 0.08
N PHE A 103 -5.84 -7.52 -1.25
CA PHE A 103 -7.14 -7.66 -1.91
C PHE A 103 -7.29 -8.88 -2.82
N ASP A 104 -6.19 -9.54 -3.21
CA ASP A 104 -6.18 -10.84 -3.92
C ASP A 104 -6.06 -12.01 -2.93
#